data_AF-A0A7L3VSX8-F1
#
_entry.id   AF-A0A7L3VSX8-F1
#
_cell.length_a   1.000
_cell.length_b   1.000
_cell.length_c   1.000
_cell.angle_alpha   90.00
_cell.angle_beta   90.00
_cell.angle_gamma   90.00
#
_symmetry.space_group_name_H-M   'P 1'
#
loop_
_entity.id
_entity.type
_entity.pdbx_description
1 polymer ?
#
loop_
_entity_poly.entity_id
_entity_poly.type
_entity_poly.pdbx_seq_one_letter_code
_entity_poly.pdbx_strand_id
1 'polypeptide(L)'
;AGEEVVQIRLGDKCYPVCKRKLIEQSDYFRALYRSGMREAGQGQEEQLLRGGLSALGLELVLDFINTSCLARLEQEEGGEEEPPLLEELVEAASYLQVTPLLRLLLSQVRLGNCFELHRLAQVYGLQDLHDACLDFMAAHYHQVLRRPDARPHLLLPPALQQQLRERRMRGTATLVLLGDFMGACPPGLPAGCHPAGDAPWAMLRYDEEAQRWLPLANNLPADLVSVRGYGSATLDNYLFIVGGYRITSQEISAAHCYNPCLNEWSQLASMNQKRSNFKLLAVSGKLYAIGGQSLSNVECYNPENDWWNFVASMPNPLAEFSACECKGKIYVIGGYTARGRNMSILQYCPTSDSWTNLELCDVHVRKQQMLSVEETIYLVGGCILDLGPSHRSSPSEDVLTVQSYNIATKEWLYLNENSSKSGLNLTCTLHNDGVYILSRNITLSSSLEQRLFLKYNIFTDTWETLGRFPAFGQNILICSMYLPDGRKV
;
A
#
# COMPACT_ATOMS: atom_id res chain seq x y z
N ALA A 1 44.00 -38.17 -5.75
CA ALA A 1 44.12 -37.98 -4.29
C ALA A 1 42.78 -38.37 -3.70
N GLY A 2 42.75 -39.36 -2.81
CA GLY A 2 41.49 -39.91 -2.27
C GLY A 2 40.72 -38.84 -1.48
N GLU A 3 39.41 -38.82 -1.62
CA GLU A 3 38.55 -37.98 -0.78
C GLU A 3 38.69 -38.46 0.67
N GLU A 4 39.22 -37.60 1.54
CA GLU A 4 39.33 -37.88 2.96
C GLU A 4 37.92 -37.82 3.56
N VAL A 5 37.36 -38.99 3.89
CA VAL A 5 36.01 -39.13 4.47
C VAL A 5 36.15 -39.09 5.99
N VAL A 6 35.36 -38.24 6.64
CA VAL A 6 35.29 -38.14 8.11
C VAL A 6 33.92 -38.61 8.57
N GLN A 7 33.88 -39.34 9.67
CA GLN A 7 32.64 -39.76 10.32
C GLN A 7 32.21 -38.72 11.33
N ILE A 8 31.05 -38.08 11.11
CA ILE A 8 30.44 -37.19 12.11
C ILE A 8 29.54 -38.04 12.99
N ARG A 9 29.83 -38.09 14.30
CA ARG A 9 29.03 -38.83 15.28
C ARG A 9 28.14 -37.87 16.08
N LEU A 10 26.84 -38.17 16.14
CA LEU A 10 25.86 -37.51 16.99
C LEU A 10 25.05 -38.58 17.74
N GLY A 11 25.28 -38.71 19.05
CA GLY A 11 24.76 -39.83 19.83
C GLY A 11 25.27 -41.18 19.28
N ASP A 12 24.33 -42.09 18.97
CA ASP A 12 24.64 -43.43 18.43
C ASP A 12 24.71 -43.48 16.89
N LYS A 13 24.40 -42.37 16.19
CA LYS A 13 24.44 -42.31 14.72
C LYS A 13 25.78 -41.75 14.22
N CYS A 14 26.30 -42.35 13.15
CA CYS A 14 27.49 -41.90 12.42
C CYS A 14 27.14 -41.55 10.97
N TYR A 15 27.65 -40.42 10.49
CA TYR A 15 27.43 -39.93 9.13
C TYR A 15 28.77 -39.79 8.39
N PRO A 16 29.00 -40.54 7.30
CA PRO A 16 30.20 -40.39 6.48
C PRO A 16 30.08 -39.16 5.57
N VAL A 17 31.04 -38.23 5.66
CA VAL A 17 31.01 -37.00 4.85
C VAL A 17 32.41 -36.65 4.34
N CYS A 18 32.50 -36.13 3.12
CA CYS A 18 33.75 -35.66 2.54
C CYS A 18 34.27 -34.41 3.28
N LYS A 19 35.47 -34.51 3.87
CA LYS A 19 36.11 -33.44 4.66
C LYS A 19 36.26 -32.13 3.89
N ARG A 20 36.55 -32.22 2.58
CA ARG A 20 36.69 -31.05 1.71
C ARG A 20 35.38 -30.26 1.61
N LYS A 21 34.25 -30.95 1.40
CA LYS A 21 32.92 -30.30 1.30
C LYS A 21 32.52 -29.64 2.62
N LEU A 22 32.80 -30.27 3.77
CA LEU A 22 32.55 -29.69 5.09
C LEU A 22 33.30 -28.37 5.28
N ILE A 23 34.59 -28.33 4.96
CA ILE A 23 35.43 -27.12 5.10
C ILE A 23 35.01 -26.01 4.14
N GLU A 24 34.54 -26.37 2.94
CA GLU A 24 34.07 -25.41 1.94
C GLU A 24 32.74 -24.76 2.37
N GLN A 25 31.81 -25.53 2.93
CA GLN A 25 30.44 -25.08 3.19
C GLN A 25 30.18 -24.60 4.63
N SER A 26 30.99 -25.02 5.61
CA SER A 26 30.81 -24.68 7.03
C SER A 26 32.02 -23.94 7.59
N ASP A 27 31.74 -22.79 8.21
CA ASP A 27 32.77 -21.98 8.88
C ASP A 27 33.24 -22.64 10.17
N TYR A 28 32.34 -23.35 10.87
CA TYR A 28 32.66 -24.16 12.05
C TYR A 28 33.70 -25.24 11.73
N PHE A 29 33.44 -26.09 10.73
CA PHE A 29 34.38 -27.15 10.35
C PHE A 29 35.67 -26.58 9.77
N ARG A 30 35.60 -25.48 9.02
CA ARG A 30 36.80 -24.78 8.54
C ARG A 30 37.68 -24.31 9.70
N ALA A 31 37.09 -23.72 10.74
CA ALA A 31 37.81 -23.31 11.93
C ALA A 31 38.37 -24.52 12.68
N LEU A 32 37.57 -25.57 12.90
CA LEU A 32 37.95 -26.79 13.59
C LEU A 32 39.19 -27.46 12.98
N TYR A 33 39.19 -27.65 11.65
CA TYR A 33 40.29 -28.33 10.95
C TYR A 33 41.50 -27.44 10.66
N ARG A 34 41.33 -26.11 10.54
CA ARG A 34 42.47 -25.19 10.28
C ARG A 34 43.18 -24.71 11.55
N SER A 35 42.47 -24.59 12.68
CA SER A 35 43.02 -24.02 13.91
C SER A 35 43.71 -25.04 14.83
N GLY A 36 43.59 -26.34 14.56
CA GLY A 36 44.18 -27.38 15.40
C GLY A 36 43.59 -27.43 16.80
N MET A 37 42.28 -27.17 16.94
CA MET A 37 41.58 -27.30 18.22
C MET A 37 41.77 -28.71 18.81
N ARG A 38 41.82 -28.83 20.15
CA ARG A 38 42.06 -30.11 20.86
C ARG A 38 41.09 -31.22 20.44
N GLU A 39 39.90 -30.86 19.98
CA GLU A 39 38.85 -31.77 19.49
C GLU A 39 39.14 -32.37 18.10
N ALA A 40 40.03 -31.77 17.30
CA ALA A 40 40.50 -32.34 16.04
C ALA A 40 41.60 -33.41 16.26
N GLY A 41 42.13 -33.51 17.47
CA GLY A 41 43.21 -34.43 17.85
C GLY A 41 42.74 -35.79 18.40
N GLN A 42 41.44 -35.98 18.65
CA GLN A 42 40.90 -37.24 19.18
C GLN A 42 40.42 -38.16 18.04
N GLY A 43 41.38 -38.81 17.38
CA GLY A 43 41.12 -39.84 16.36
C GLY A 43 40.87 -39.25 14.97
N GLN A 44 41.81 -39.49 14.04
CA GLN A 44 41.87 -38.86 12.72
C GLN A 44 40.66 -39.13 11.78
N GLU A 45 39.65 -39.90 12.22
CA GLU A 45 38.52 -40.35 11.40
C GLU A 45 37.13 -40.07 11.99
N GLU A 46 36.99 -39.72 13.28
CA GLU A 46 35.68 -39.55 13.93
C GLU A 46 35.55 -38.21 14.67
N GLN A 47 34.64 -37.35 14.23
CA GLN A 47 34.32 -36.09 14.89
C GLN A 47 33.03 -36.21 15.69
N LEU A 48 33.13 -36.11 17.02
CA LEU A 48 31.98 -36.13 17.92
C LEU A 48 31.41 -34.72 18.09
N LEU A 49 30.16 -34.51 17.67
CA LEU A 49 29.42 -33.29 18.00
C LEU A 49 28.78 -33.44 19.38
N ARG A 50 29.13 -32.55 20.32
CA ARG A 50 28.57 -32.56 21.68
C ARG A 50 27.47 -31.50 21.84
N GLY A 51 26.23 -31.96 21.98
CA GLY A 51 25.10 -31.20 22.51
C GLY A 51 24.20 -30.46 21.49
N GLY A 52 22.92 -30.30 21.87
CA GLY A 52 21.92 -29.40 21.28
C GLY A 52 21.28 -29.83 19.96
N LEU A 53 22.07 -30.35 19.03
CA LEU A 53 21.62 -30.64 17.66
C LEU A 53 20.64 -31.82 17.59
N SER A 54 19.52 -31.62 16.88
CA SER A 54 18.67 -32.73 16.42
C SER A 54 19.40 -33.58 15.37
N ALA A 55 19.18 -34.90 15.41
CA ALA A 55 19.69 -35.82 14.40
C ALA A 55 19.12 -35.54 13.00
N LEU A 56 17.85 -35.11 12.93
CA LEU A 56 17.18 -34.83 11.67
C LEU A 56 17.67 -33.49 11.07
N GLY A 57 17.82 -32.44 11.88
CA GLY A 57 18.51 -31.21 11.46
C GLY A 57 19.92 -31.45 10.90
N LEU A 58 20.72 -32.30 11.56
CA LEU A 58 22.04 -32.67 11.06
C LEU A 58 21.97 -33.43 9.72
N GLU A 59 21.07 -34.39 9.58
CA GLU A 59 20.87 -35.12 8.32
C GLU A 59 20.56 -34.17 7.15
N LEU A 60 19.69 -33.18 7.36
CA LEU A 60 19.33 -32.19 6.34
C LEU A 60 20.51 -31.27 5.95
N VAL A 61 21.27 -30.81 6.93
CA VAL A 61 22.46 -29.98 6.67
C VAL A 61 23.52 -30.78 5.91
N LEU A 62 23.75 -32.04 6.28
CA LEU A 62 24.71 -32.90 5.58
C LEU A 62 24.26 -33.26 4.17
N ASP A 63 22.95 -33.46 3.96
CA ASP A 63 22.38 -33.66 2.62
C ASP A 63 22.64 -32.43 1.74
N PHE A 64 22.40 -31.22 2.29
CA PHE A 64 22.73 -29.97 1.61
C PHE A 64 24.23 -29.84 1.30
N ILE A 65 25.12 -30.17 2.23
CA ILE A 65 26.57 -30.10 1.98
C ILE A 65 26.99 -31.06 0.86
N ASN A 66 26.31 -32.20 0.72
CA ASN A 66 26.63 -33.19 -0.29
C ASN A 66 26.07 -32.85 -1.67
N THR A 67 24.83 -32.34 -1.73
CA THR A 67 24.05 -32.13 -2.96
C THR A 67 23.96 -30.67 -3.40
N SER A 68 24.26 -29.73 -2.52
CA SER A 68 24.03 -28.29 -2.67
C SER A 68 22.57 -27.92 -2.95
N CYS A 69 21.62 -28.78 -2.60
CA CYS A 69 20.18 -28.61 -2.83
C CYS A 69 19.38 -29.10 -1.62
N LEU A 70 18.20 -28.52 -1.38
CA LEU A 70 17.26 -28.96 -0.34
C LEU A 70 16.08 -29.70 -0.98
N ALA A 71 16.33 -30.87 -1.57
CA ALA A 71 15.30 -31.62 -2.31
C ALA A 71 14.12 -32.08 -1.44
N ARG A 72 14.32 -32.22 -0.12
CA ARG A 72 13.28 -32.70 0.83
C ARG A 72 12.25 -31.64 1.23
N LEU A 73 12.57 -30.35 1.13
CA LEU A 73 11.61 -29.28 1.47
C LEU A 73 10.62 -29.00 0.32
N GLU A 74 10.92 -29.44 -0.90
CA GLU A 74 10.10 -29.16 -2.09
C GLU A 74 9.04 -30.24 -2.37
N GLN A 75 9.07 -31.39 -1.68
CA GLN A 75 8.22 -32.54 -1.99
C GLN A 75 6.90 -32.61 -1.21
N GLU A 76 6.67 -31.78 -0.19
CA GLU A 76 5.53 -31.90 0.72
C GLU A 76 4.52 -30.73 0.63
N GLU A 77 4.21 -30.23 -0.57
CA GLU A 77 3.11 -29.26 -0.79
C GLU A 77 1.69 -29.90 -0.66
N GLY A 78 1.51 -30.96 0.13
CA GLY A 78 0.29 -31.79 0.11
C GLY A 78 -0.28 -32.28 1.45
N GLY A 79 0.26 -31.87 2.60
CA GLY A 79 -0.25 -32.29 3.92
C GLY A 79 -0.45 -31.13 4.87
N GLU A 80 -1.58 -31.09 5.58
CA GLU A 80 -2.01 -30.00 6.49
C GLU A 80 -1.18 -29.86 7.79
N GLU A 81 -0.03 -30.51 7.89
CA GLU A 81 0.92 -30.36 9.00
C GLU A 81 2.33 -30.10 8.41
N GLU A 82 2.73 -28.82 8.25
CA GLU A 82 4.13 -28.51 7.96
C GLU A 82 4.99 -28.95 9.17
N PRO A 83 5.97 -29.87 9.00
CA PRO A 83 6.60 -30.54 10.15
C PRO A 83 7.68 -29.67 10.81
N PRO A 84 8.20 -30.06 11.99
CA PRO A 84 9.32 -29.42 12.71
C PRO A 84 10.68 -29.40 11.97
N LEU A 85 10.70 -29.63 10.66
CA LEU A 85 11.91 -29.69 9.82
C LEU A 85 12.63 -28.35 9.73
N LEU A 86 11.90 -27.24 9.70
CA LEU A 86 12.50 -25.93 9.48
C LEU A 86 13.22 -25.40 10.72
N GLU A 87 12.64 -25.63 11.91
CA GLU A 87 13.27 -25.29 13.19
C GLU A 87 14.59 -26.04 13.35
N GLU A 88 14.57 -27.36 13.17
CA GLU A 88 15.77 -28.19 13.27
C GLU A 88 16.83 -27.85 12.21
N LEU A 89 16.41 -27.50 10.99
CA LEU A 89 17.31 -27.07 9.92
C LEU A 89 18.01 -25.76 10.26
N VAL A 90 17.26 -24.74 10.71
CA VAL A 90 17.82 -23.43 11.04
C VAL A 90 18.72 -23.52 12.27
N GLU A 91 18.33 -24.32 13.27
CA GLU A 91 19.17 -24.62 14.44
C GLU A 91 20.51 -25.21 14.00
N ALA A 92 20.47 -26.28 13.21
CA ALA A 92 21.67 -26.99 12.77
C ALA A 92 22.55 -26.13 11.84
N ALA A 93 21.93 -25.37 10.93
CA ALA A 93 22.62 -24.46 10.02
C ALA A 93 23.31 -23.31 10.78
N SER A 94 22.67 -22.78 11.82
CA SER A 94 23.22 -21.73 12.68
C SER A 94 24.36 -22.27 13.54
N TYR A 95 24.17 -23.41 14.20
CA TYR A 95 25.19 -24.04 15.04
C TYR A 95 26.45 -24.43 14.25
N LEU A 96 26.27 -25.05 13.07
CA LEU A 96 27.37 -25.46 12.19
C LEU A 96 27.86 -24.32 11.29
N GLN A 97 27.28 -23.13 11.37
CA GLN A 97 27.65 -21.94 10.58
C GLN A 97 27.76 -22.25 9.08
N VAL A 98 26.71 -22.85 8.52
CA VAL A 98 26.64 -23.21 7.10
C VAL A 98 26.14 -22.01 6.31
N THR A 99 27.03 -21.03 6.09
CA THR A 99 26.71 -19.75 5.43
C THR A 99 25.97 -19.89 4.10
N PRO A 100 26.33 -20.83 3.19
CA PRO A 100 25.61 -21.01 1.92
C PRO A 100 24.16 -21.50 2.09
N LEU A 101 23.90 -22.31 3.11
CA LEU A 101 22.55 -22.77 3.45
C LEU A 101 21.70 -21.62 4.00
N LEU A 102 22.27 -20.81 4.92
CA LEU A 102 21.61 -19.62 5.44
C LEU A 102 21.28 -18.63 4.31
N ARG A 103 22.19 -18.46 3.33
CA ARG A 103 21.93 -17.64 2.13
C ARG A 103 20.84 -18.21 1.23
N LEU A 104 20.75 -19.53 1.11
CA LEU A 104 19.66 -20.17 0.37
C LEU A 104 18.31 -19.88 1.05
N LEU A 105 18.25 -19.94 2.38
CA LEU A 105 17.03 -19.61 3.14
C LEU A 105 16.59 -18.16 2.90
N LEU A 106 17.50 -17.20 2.75
CA LEU A 106 17.16 -15.81 2.39
C LEU A 106 16.40 -15.73 1.06
N SER A 107 16.77 -16.55 0.07
CA SER A 107 16.10 -16.57 -1.23
C SER A 107 14.80 -17.37 -1.27
N GLN A 108 14.56 -18.19 -0.26
CA GLN A 108 13.41 -19.11 -0.18
C GLN A 108 12.36 -18.65 0.83
N VAL A 109 12.40 -17.37 1.25
CA VAL A 109 11.33 -16.77 2.03
C VAL A 109 10.08 -16.70 1.13
N ARG A 110 9.03 -17.38 1.57
CA ARG A 110 7.73 -17.51 0.91
C ARG A 110 6.65 -17.09 1.89
N LEU A 111 5.41 -16.95 1.40
CA LEU A 111 4.28 -16.71 2.29
C LEU A 111 4.24 -17.78 3.37
N GLY A 112 4.28 -19.08 2.99
CA GLY A 112 4.23 -20.28 3.85
C GLY A 112 5.11 -20.23 5.10
N ASN A 113 6.40 -19.89 4.93
CA ASN A 113 7.41 -20.03 5.96
C ASN A 113 7.85 -18.72 6.64
N CYS A 114 7.37 -17.54 6.20
CA CYS A 114 7.93 -16.26 6.62
C CYS A 114 7.81 -15.99 8.14
N PHE A 115 6.72 -16.43 8.78
CA PHE A 115 6.51 -16.24 10.21
C PHE A 115 7.45 -17.11 11.06
N GLU A 116 7.55 -18.40 10.73
CA GLU A 116 8.43 -19.32 11.44
C GLU A 116 9.90 -18.95 11.21
N LEU A 117 10.29 -18.62 9.98
CA LEU A 117 11.64 -18.13 9.69
C LEU A 117 11.96 -16.85 10.46
N HIS A 118 11.01 -15.91 10.56
CA HIS A 118 11.19 -14.69 11.35
C HIS A 118 11.42 -14.98 12.83
N ARG A 119 10.61 -15.88 13.41
CA ARG A 119 10.74 -16.33 14.81
C ARG A 119 12.08 -17.02 15.05
N LEU A 120 12.45 -17.97 14.19
CA LEU A 120 13.72 -18.70 14.30
C LEU A 120 14.92 -17.77 14.12
N ALA A 121 14.86 -16.85 13.16
CA ALA A 121 15.91 -15.85 12.97
C ALA A 121 16.11 -14.97 14.22
N GLN A 122 15.03 -14.64 14.93
CA GLN A 122 15.11 -13.90 16.19
C GLN A 122 15.72 -14.75 17.32
N VAL A 123 15.35 -16.03 17.44
CA VAL A 123 15.87 -16.95 18.45
C VAL A 123 17.37 -17.21 18.27
N TYR A 124 17.80 -17.45 17.03
CA TYR A 124 19.19 -17.76 16.71
C TYR A 124 20.05 -16.54 16.37
N GLY A 125 19.52 -15.32 16.45
CA GLY A 125 20.26 -14.07 16.23
C GLY A 125 20.70 -13.84 14.77
N LEU A 126 19.98 -14.41 13.80
CA LEU A 126 20.27 -14.31 12.36
C LEU A 126 19.68 -13.02 11.79
N GLN A 127 20.42 -11.91 11.89
CA GLN A 127 19.92 -10.57 11.48
C GLN A 127 19.54 -10.49 10.00
N ASP A 128 20.37 -11.00 9.09
CA ASP A 128 20.09 -10.96 7.64
C ASP A 128 18.79 -11.68 7.28
N LEU A 129 18.52 -12.83 7.93
CA LEU A 129 17.30 -13.62 7.71
C LEU A 129 16.08 -12.94 8.33
N HIS A 130 16.26 -12.35 9.51
CA HIS A 130 15.22 -11.58 10.17
C HIS A 130 14.77 -10.39 9.31
N ASP A 131 15.73 -9.62 8.78
CA ASP A 131 15.48 -8.47 7.90
C ASP A 131 14.83 -8.90 6.59
N ALA A 132 15.32 -9.97 5.95
CA ALA A 132 14.72 -10.50 4.73
C ALA A 132 13.26 -10.94 4.93
N CYS A 133 12.95 -11.57 6.07
CA CYS A 133 11.57 -11.94 6.40
C CYS A 133 10.68 -10.70 6.61
N LEU A 134 11.19 -9.67 7.31
CA LEU A 134 10.47 -8.40 7.51
C LEU A 134 10.20 -7.68 6.18
N ASP A 135 11.22 -7.58 5.32
CA ASP A 135 11.10 -6.94 4.01
C ASP A 135 10.10 -7.71 3.11
N PHE A 136 10.14 -9.05 3.12
CA PHE A 136 9.19 -9.89 2.41
C PHE A 136 7.75 -9.72 2.92
N MET A 137 7.55 -9.76 4.24
CA MET A 137 6.24 -9.57 4.88
C MET A 137 5.68 -8.16 4.62
N ALA A 138 6.53 -7.13 4.64
CA ALA A 138 6.14 -5.76 4.33
C ALA A 138 5.71 -5.62 2.86
N ALA A 139 6.45 -6.24 1.94
CA ALA A 139 6.13 -6.25 0.51
C ALA A 139 4.84 -7.01 0.17
N HIS A 140 4.48 -8.04 0.93
CA HIS A 140 3.27 -8.85 0.72
C HIS A 140 2.20 -8.68 1.82
N TYR A 141 2.16 -7.51 2.45
CA TYR A 141 1.40 -7.26 3.69
C TYR A 141 -0.07 -7.71 3.66
N HIS A 142 -0.84 -7.36 2.62
CA HIS A 142 -2.24 -7.77 2.55
C HIS A 142 -2.42 -9.28 2.34
N GLN A 143 -1.47 -9.96 1.69
CA GLN A 143 -1.51 -11.42 1.54
C GLN A 143 -1.19 -12.11 2.88
N VAL A 144 -0.24 -11.54 3.64
CA VAL A 144 0.11 -11.98 4.99
C VAL A 144 -1.09 -11.84 5.94
N LEU A 145 -1.84 -10.73 5.87
CA LEU A 145 -3.05 -10.52 6.68
C LEU A 145 -4.18 -11.52 6.39
N ARG A 146 -4.20 -12.12 5.20
CA ARG A 146 -5.26 -13.08 4.80
C ARG A 146 -5.03 -14.50 5.30
N ARG A 147 -3.85 -14.79 5.84
CA ARG A 147 -3.50 -16.15 6.25
C ARG A 147 -4.35 -16.60 7.45
N PRO A 148 -4.85 -17.85 7.44
CA PRO A 148 -5.56 -18.41 8.58
C PRO A 148 -4.69 -18.51 9.84
N ASP A 149 -3.37 -18.66 9.72
CA ASP A 149 -2.45 -18.71 10.88
C ASP A 149 -2.26 -17.34 11.54
N ALA A 150 -2.55 -16.26 10.81
CA ALA A 150 -2.66 -14.91 11.37
C ALA A 150 -4.03 -14.64 12.02
N ARG A 151 -5.00 -15.55 11.87
CA ARG A 151 -6.39 -15.42 12.37
C ARG A 151 -6.71 -15.99 13.77
N PRO A 152 -5.99 -16.95 14.42
CA PRO A 152 -6.52 -17.57 15.64
C PRO A 152 -6.33 -16.70 16.89
N HIS A 153 -5.41 -15.74 16.87
CA HIS A 153 -5.14 -14.81 17.97
C HIS A 153 -4.96 -13.39 17.41
N LEU A 154 -6.03 -12.60 17.42
CA LEU A 154 -6.10 -11.22 16.92
C LEU A 154 -4.80 -10.42 17.10
N LEU A 155 -4.35 -9.85 15.97
CA LEU A 155 -3.28 -8.86 15.81
C LEU A 155 -1.88 -9.46 15.95
N LEU A 156 -1.18 -9.51 14.81
CA LEU A 156 0.29 -9.45 14.75
C LEU A 156 0.82 -8.65 15.96
N PRO A 157 1.82 -9.12 16.71
CA PRO A 157 2.32 -8.40 17.87
C PRO A 157 2.55 -6.91 17.54
N PRO A 158 2.16 -5.97 18.41
CA PRO A 158 2.21 -4.54 18.07
C PRO A 158 3.61 -4.07 17.67
N ALA A 159 4.65 -4.69 18.24
CA ALA A 159 6.04 -4.48 17.82
C ALA A 159 6.28 -4.87 16.35
N LEU A 160 5.81 -6.04 15.93
CA LEU A 160 5.91 -6.51 14.55
C LEU A 160 5.09 -5.63 13.60
N GLN A 161 3.87 -5.21 14.00
CA GLN A 161 3.06 -4.29 13.19
C GLN A 161 3.79 -2.96 12.96
N GLN A 162 4.41 -2.42 14.01
CA GLN A 162 5.19 -1.20 13.89
C GLN A 162 6.39 -1.39 12.96
N GLN A 163 7.16 -2.48 13.12
CA GLN A 163 8.29 -2.79 12.24
C GLN A 163 7.85 -2.93 10.77
N LEU A 164 6.76 -3.65 10.50
CA LEU A 164 6.21 -3.80 9.15
C LEU A 164 5.73 -2.46 8.59
N ARG A 165 5.11 -1.61 9.42
CA ARG A 165 4.70 -0.26 9.01
C ARG A 165 5.91 0.59 8.65
N GLU A 166 6.96 0.59 9.47
CA GLU A 166 8.20 1.33 9.21
C GLU A 166 8.86 0.86 7.90
N ARG A 167 8.89 -0.45 7.64
CA ARG A 167 9.41 -1.02 6.39
C ARG A 167 8.56 -0.67 5.18
N ARG A 168 7.23 -0.68 5.29
CA ARG A 168 6.32 -0.29 4.19
C ARG A 168 6.39 1.20 3.83
N MET A 169 6.63 2.04 4.82
CA MET A 169 6.79 3.48 4.66
C MET A 169 8.25 3.87 4.39
N ARG A 170 9.13 2.89 4.17
CA ARG A 170 10.53 3.10 3.81
C ARG A 170 10.63 3.51 2.34
N GLY A 171 11.30 4.63 2.09
CA GLY A 171 11.54 5.16 0.75
C GLY A 171 11.14 6.61 0.66
N THR A 172 10.98 7.09 -0.57
CA THR A 172 10.72 8.49 -0.85
C THR A 172 9.21 8.71 -1.01
N ALA A 173 8.65 9.57 -0.15
CA ALA A 173 7.29 10.06 -0.33
C ALA A 173 7.20 10.75 -1.70
N THR A 174 6.33 10.24 -2.56
CA THR A 174 6.20 10.68 -3.95
C THR A 174 4.73 10.93 -4.28
N LEU A 175 4.46 12.01 -5.00
CA LEU A 175 3.14 12.23 -5.57
C LEU A 175 2.95 11.34 -6.79
N VAL A 176 1.87 10.57 -6.77
CA VAL A 176 1.47 9.71 -7.88
C VAL A 176 0.14 10.20 -8.42
N LEU A 177 0.06 10.21 -9.74
CA LEU A 177 -1.04 10.71 -10.50
C LEU A 177 -1.60 9.58 -11.37
N LEU A 178 -2.92 9.42 -11.33
CA LEU A 178 -3.64 8.45 -12.14
C LEU A 178 -4.63 9.18 -13.03
N GLY A 179 -4.77 8.78 -14.28
CA GLY A 179 -5.76 9.39 -15.15
C GLY A 179 -5.72 8.86 -16.58
N ASP A 180 -6.79 9.15 -17.33
CA ASP A 180 -6.83 8.87 -18.76
C ASP A 180 -6.16 10.06 -19.49
N PHE A 181 -4.86 9.94 -19.76
CA PHE A 181 -4.08 10.99 -20.42
C PHE A 181 -4.23 10.87 -21.95
N MET A 182 -4.84 11.87 -22.59
CA MET A 182 -4.99 11.94 -24.05
C MET A 182 -3.92 12.85 -24.67
N GLY A 183 -3.09 12.29 -25.55
CA GLY A 183 -2.19 13.04 -26.44
C GLY A 183 -0.89 13.55 -25.80
N ALA A 184 0.20 13.43 -26.58
CA ALA A 184 1.58 13.85 -26.36
C ALA A 184 2.23 13.44 -25.04
N CYS A 185 3.21 12.53 -25.13
CA CYS A 185 4.19 12.24 -24.09
C CYS A 185 4.68 13.53 -23.41
N PRO A 186 4.95 13.53 -22.09
CA PRO A 186 5.71 14.60 -21.46
C PRO A 186 6.97 14.89 -22.29
N PRO A 187 7.24 16.15 -22.69
CA PRO A 187 8.41 16.47 -23.47
C PRO A 187 9.68 16.06 -22.71
N GLY A 188 10.54 15.24 -23.34
CA GLY A 188 11.85 14.85 -22.80
C GLY A 188 12.05 13.38 -22.41
N LEU A 189 11.10 12.48 -22.70
CA LEU A 189 11.32 11.03 -22.56
C LEU A 189 12.16 10.49 -23.74
N PRO A 190 13.21 9.68 -23.50
CA PRO A 190 13.96 9.03 -24.58
C PRO A 190 13.04 8.08 -25.36
N ALA A 191 13.15 8.13 -26.69
CA ALA A 191 12.43 7.22 -27.58
C ALA A 191 12.85 5.77 -27.27
N GLY A 192 11.97 5.00 -26.64
CA GLY A 192 12.24 3.62 -26.23
C GLY A 192 11.54 3.17 -24.94
N CYS A 193 11.03 4.10 -24.12
CA CYS A 193 10.30 3.79 -22.89
C CYS A 193 8.78 3.65 -23.08
N HIS A 194 8.32 3.39 -24.30
CA HIS A 194 6.90 3.15 -24.55
C HIS A 194 6.49 1.80 -23.96
N PRO A 195 5.32 1.69 -23.31
CA PRO A 195 4.72 0.39 -23.08
C PRO A 195 4.56 -0.32 -24.43
N ALA A 196 4.69 -1.64 -24.45
CA ALA A 196 4.53 -2.44 -25.65
C ALA A 196 3.14 -2.17 -26.27
N GLY A 197 3.11 -1.40 -27.35
CA GLY A 197 1.92 -1.01 -28.10
C GLY A 197 1.24 0.26 -27.58
N ASP A 198 1.37 1.37 -28.33
CA ASP A 198 0.53 2.59 -28.50
C ASP A 198 -0.41 3.14 -27.39
N ALA A 199 -0.49 2.56 -26.19
CA ALA A 199 -1.35 3.01 -25.11
C ALA A 199 -0.67 4.15 -24.33
N PRO A 200 -1.38 5.26 -24.02
CA PRO A 200 -0.83 6.31 -23.19
C PRO A 200 -0.52 5.76 -21.78
N TRP A 201 0.55 6.27 -21.16
CA TRP A 201 0.72 6.06 -19.71
C TRP A 201 -0.52 6.59 -19.01
N ALA A 202 -0.96 5.93 -17.96
CA ALA A 202 -2.09 6.33 -17.12
C ALA A 202 -1.68 6.52 -15.65
N MET A 203 -0.39 6.29 -15.34
CA MET A 203 0.24 6.53 -14.05
C MET A 203 1.52 7.37 -14.23
N LEU A 204 1.62 8.48 -13.50
CA LEU A 204 2.80 9.35 -13.46
C LEU A 204 3.24 9.55 -12.00
N ARG A 205 4.53 9.71 -11.78
CA ARG A 205 5.12 10.14 -10.50
C ARG A 205 5.74 11.53 -10.64
N TYR A 206 5.65 12.33 -9.61
CA TYR A 206 6.29 13.65 -9.57
C TYR A 206 7.70 13.54 -9.01
N ASP A 207 8.67 14.00 -9.78
CA ASP A 207 10.05 14.17 -9.34
C ASP A 207 10.23 15.60 -8.82
N GLU A 208 10.43 15.75 -7.51
CA GLU A 208 10.60 17.06 -6.87
C GLU A 208 11.94 17.72 -7.24
N GLU A 209 13.01 16.95 -7.47
CA GLU A 209 14.32 17.51 -7.82
C GLU A 209 14.31 18.06 -9.25
N ALA A 210 13.73 17.29 -10.18
CA ALA A 210 13.61 17.70 -11.57
C ALA A 210 12.35 18.53 -11.87
N GLN A 211 11.48 18.75 -10.88
CA GLN A 211 10.21 19.47 -10.98
C GLN A 211 9.35 19.01 -12.18
N ARG A 212 9.31 17.71 -12.44
CA ARG A 212 8.65 17.13 -13.62
C ARG A 212 7.93 15.82 -13.33
N TRP A 213 6.93 15.53 -14.16
CA TRP A 213 6.22 14.26 -14.12
C TRP A 213 6.94 13.21 -14.95
N LEU A 214 7.19 12.04 -14.35
CA LEU A 214 7.81 10.89 -14.97
C LEU A 214 6.81 9.72 -15.02
N PRO A 215 6.83 8.87 -16.06
CA PRO A 215 5.98 7.69 -16.09
C PRO A 215 6.36 6.70 -14.99
N LEU A 216 5.35 6.01 -14.45
CA LEU A 216 5.56 4.84 -13.61
C LEU A 216 5.66 3.59 -14.49
N ALA A 217 6.53 2.64 -14.12
CA ALA A 217 6.84 1.49 -14.98
C ALA A 217 5.63 0.56 -15.20
N ASN A 218 4.78 0.36 -14.18
CA ASN A 218 3.53 -0.38 -14.33
C ASN A 218 2.34 0.58 -14.53
N ASN A 219 1.51 0.27 -15.54
CA ASN A 219 0.37 1.10 -15.92
C ASN A 219 -0.94 0.53 -15.34
N LEU A 220 -2.04 1.30 -15.43
CA LEU A 220 -3.37 0.82 -15.01
C LEU A 220 -3.74 -0.49 -15.73
N PRO A 221 -4.36 -1.46 -15.02
CA PRO A 221 -4.93 -2.65 -15.64
C PRO A 221 -5.88 -2.30 -16.77
N ALA A 222 -5.91 -3.11 -17.84
CA ALA A 222 -6.76 -2.88 -19.01
C ALA A 222 -8.25 -2.69 -18.66
N ASP A 223 -8.72 -3.36 -17.60
CA ASP A 223 -10.10 -3.24 -17.11
C ASP A 223 -10.48 -1.89 -16.51
N LEU A 224 -9.47 -1.10 -16.10
CA LEU A 224 -9.62 0.22 -15.50
C LEU A 224 -9.32 1.36 -16.48
N VAL A 225 -8.84 1.04 -17.69
CA VAL A 225 -8.61 2.04 -18.73
C VAL A 225 -9.95 2.68 -19.11
N SER A 226 -9.96 4.01 -19.19
CA SER A 226 -11.13 4.82 -19.54
C SER A 226 -12.37 4.63 -18.63
N VAL A 227 -12.18 4.19 -17.39
CA VAL A 227 -13.23 4.18 -16.35
C VAL A 227 -13.31 5.57 -15.70
N ARG A 228 -14.52 6.07 -15.48
CA ARG A 228 -14.78 7.37 -14.84
C ARG A 228 -15.44 7.20 -13.48
N GLY A 229 -15.25 8.17 -12.58
CA GLY A 229 -15.96 8.21 -11.29
C GLY A 229 -15.71 6.99 -10.41
N TYR A 230 -14.55 6.34 -10.55
CA TYR A 230 -14.11 5.30 -9.63
C TYR A 230 -13.68 5.92 -8.30
N GLY A 231 -13.81 5.16 -7.22
CA GLY A 231 -13.30 5.54 -5.91
C GLY A 231 -11.82 5.21 -5.80
N SER A 232 -11.02 6.11 -5.21
CA SER A 232 -9.61 5.88 -4.91
C SER A 232 -9.30 6.15 -3.46
N ALA A 233 -8.48 5.31 -2.84
CA ALA A 233 -7.99 5.52 -1.48
C ALA A 233 -6.60 4.89 -1.33
N THR A 234 -5.77 5.51 -0.49
CA THR A 234 -4.51 4.90 -0.05
C THR A 234 -4.71 4.27 1.32
N LEU A 235 -4.41 2.99 1.44
CA LEU A 235 -4.44 2.26 2.69
C LEU A 235 -3.16 1.43 2.76
N ASP A 236 -2.44 1.53 3.87
CA ASP A 236 -1.23 0.74 4.08
C ASP A 236 -0.11 0.92 3.03
N ASN A 237 -0.02 2.10 2.42
CA ASN A 237 0.85 2.40 1.27
C ASN A 237 0.46 1.65 -0.02
N TYR A 238 -0.69 0.98 -0.05
CA TYR A 238 -1.30 0.45 -1.27
C TYR A 238 -2.32 1.46 -1.79
N LEU A 239 -2.40 1.56 -3.11
CA LEU A 239 -3.42 2.38 -3.77
C LEU A 239 -4.57 1.47 -4.22
N PHE A 240 -5.78 1.78 -3.78
CA PHE A 240 -6.98 1.05 -4.15
C PHE A 240 -7.79 1.84 -5.16
N ILE A 241 -8.26 1.16 -6.20
CA ILE A 241 -9.20 1.68 -7.19
C ILE A 241 -10.40 0.75 -7.25
N VAL A 242 -11.59 1.32 -7.05
CA VAL A 242 -12.81 0.54 -6.89
C VAL A 242 -13.95 1.15 -7.70
N GLY A 243 -14.70 0.30 -8.36
CA GLY A 243 -15.92 0.66 -9.07
C GLY A 243 -15.69 1.64 -10.22
N GLY A 244 -16.70 2.45 -10.51
CA GLY A 244 -16.69 3.43 -11.59
C GLY A 244 -17.66 3.09 -12.72
N TYR A 245 -17.56 3.88 -13.78
CA TYR A 245 -18.45 3.86 -14.94
C TYR A 245 -17.63 3.78 -16.22
N ARG A 246 -17.84 2.70 -16.99
CA ARG A 246 -17.20 2.49 -18.30
C ARG A 246 -17.85 3.37 -19.36
N ILE A 247 -17.10 3.71 -20.41
CA ILE A 247 -17.63 4.46 -21.59
C ILE A 247 -18.82 3.72 -22.23
N THR A 248 -18.86 2.39 -22.14
CA THR A 248 -19.98 1.54 -22.59
C THR A 248 -21.26 1.70 -21.77
N SER A 249 -21.31 2.69 -20.88
CA SER A 249 -22.44 3.00 -20.00
C SER A 249 -22.75 1.91 -18.96
N GLN A 250 -21.71 1.25 -18.47
CA GLN A 250 -21.83 0.19 -17.48
C GLN A 250 -21.10 0.57 -16.18
N GLU A 251 -21.85 0.54 -15.06
CA GLU A 251 -21.24 0.60 -13.73
C GLU A 251 -20.54 -0.73 -13.41
N ILE A 252 -19.39 -0.63 -12.73
CA ILE A 252 -18.60 -1.78 -12.32
C ILE A 252 -18.48 -1.84 -10.80
N SER A 253 -18.24 -3.04 -10.28
CA SER A 253 -17.98 -3.31 -8.87
C SER A 253 -16.56 -3.84 -8.63
N ALA A 254 -15.76 -3.99 -9.69
CA ALA A 254 -14.40 -4.50 -9.62
C ALA A 254 -13.53 -3.60 -8.73
N ALA A 255 -12.65 -4.24 -7.94
CA ALA A 255 -11.70 -3.58 -7.08
C ALA A 255 -10.29 -4.07 -7.43
N HIS A 256 -9.35 -3.14 -7.51
CA HIS A 256 -7.94 -3.42 -7.76
C HIS A 256 -7.10 -2.66 -6.74
N CYS A 257 -5.96 -3.24 -6.37
CA CYS A 257 -4.94 -2.55 -5.59
C CYS A 257 -3.60 -2.56 -6.31
N TYR A 258 -2.86 -1.47 -6.17
CA TYR A 258 -1.49 -1.31 -6.61
C TYR A 258 -0.55 -1.37 -5.42
N ASN A 259 0.46 -2.22 -5.52
CA ASN A 259 1.54 -2.36 -4.56
C ASN A 259 2.79 -1.64 -5.07
N PRO A 260 3.21 -0.51 -4.45
CA PRO A 260 4.38 0.23 -4.90
C PRO A 260 5.72 -0.49 -4.62
N CYS A 261 5.77 -1.42 -3.67
CA CYS A 261 7.00 -2.17 -3.36
C CYS A 261 7.32 -3.20 -4.45
N LEU A 262 6.30 -3.87 -4.97
CA LEU A 262 6.42 -4.87 -6.04
C LEU A 262 6.20 -4.27 -7.43
N ASN A 263 5.68 -3.05 -7.52
CA ASN A 263 5.26 -2.42 -8.78
C ASN A 263 4.21 -3.29 -9.52
N GLU A 264 3.25 -3.84 -8.78
CA GLU A 264 2.26 -4.80 -9.29
C GLU A 264 0.83 -4.40 -8.93
N TRP A 265 -0.09 -4.70 -9.86
CA TRP A 265 -1.53 -4.60 -9.63
C TRP A 265 -2.10 -5.98 -9.28
N SER A 266 -3.02 -6.03 -8.33
CA SER A 266 -3.76 -7.23 -7.98
C SER A 266 -5.25 -6.95 -7.97
N GLN A 267 -6.04 -7.92 -8.47
CA GLN A 267 -7.48 -7.87 -8.39
C GLN A 267 -7.94 -8.33 -7.00
N LEU A 268 -8.95 -7.65 -6.45
CA LEU A 268 -9.53 -7.91 -5.15
C LEU A 268 -10.98 -8.40 -5.28
N ALA A 269 -11.58 -8.82 -4.16
CA ALA A 269 -13.01 -9.08 -4.14
C ALA A 269 -13.80 -7.84 -4.62
N SER A 270 -14.75 -8.11 -5.51
CA SER A 270 -15.63 -7.08 -6.05
C SER A 270 -16.65 -6.64 -5.00
N MET A 271 -17.07 -5.38 -5.06
CA MET A 271 -18.17 -4.88 -4.22
C MET A 271 -19.46 -5.67 -4.50
N ASN A 272 -20.32 -5.75 -3.49
CA ASN A 272 -21.64 -6.37 -3.62
C ASN A 272 -22.54 -5.55 -4.55
N GLN A 273 -22.39 -4.23 -4.54
CA GLN A 273 -23.12 -3.32 -5.42
C GLN A 273 -22.17 -2.55 -6.34
N LYS A 274 -22.55 -2.43 -7.61
CA LYS A 274 -21.89 -1.58 -8.60
C LYS A 274 -22.14 -0.11 -8.27
N ARG A 275 -21.10 0.72 -8.35
CA ARG A 275 -21.15 2.12 -7.92
C ARG A 275 -20.27 3.00 -8.80
N SER A 276 -20.74 4.21 -9.08
CA SER A 276 -19.97 5.28 -9.71
C SER A 276 -20.19 6.60 -8.95
N ASN A 277 -19.24 7.54 -9.08
CA ASN A 277 -19.27 8.86 -8.46
C ASN A 277 -19.48 8.82 -6.93
N PHE A 278 -18.89 7.83 -6.28
CA PHE A 278 -18.94 7.61 -4.84
C PHE A 278 -17.64 8.06 -4.16
N LYS A 279 -17.59 8.01 -2.83
CA LYS A 279 -16.36 8.31 -2.06
C LYS A 279 -15.79 7.03 -1.47
N LEU A 280 -14.49 6.79 -1.68
CA LEU A 280 -13.75 5.68 -1.09
C LEU A 280 -12.79 6.25 -0.05
N LEU A 281 -12.88 5.80 1.20
CA LEU A 281 -12.06 6.30 2.30
C LEU A 281 -11.38 5.14 3.05
N ALA A 282 -10.12 5.33 3.42
CA ALA A 282 -9.41 4.43 4.31
C ALA A 282 -9.61 4.88 5.77
N VAL A 283 -10.15 4.01 6.61
CA VAL A 283 -10.44 4.32 8.02
C VAL A 283 -10.12 3.10 8.87
N SER A 284 -9.25 3.26 9.87
CA SER A 284 -8.91 2.22 10.84
C SER A 284 -8.58 0.86 10.20
N GLY A 285 -7.75 0.85 9.15
CA GLY A 285 -7.31 -0.38 8.48
C GLY A 285 -8.29 -0.97 7.47
N LYS A 286 -9.43 -0.32 7.21
CA LYS A 286 -10.47 -0.79 6.29
C LYS A 286 -10.81 0.27 5.24
N LEU A 287 -11.44 -0.13 4.15
CA LEU A 287 -11.95 0.81 3.14
C LEU A 287 -13.47 0.93 3.25
N TYR A 288 -13.99 2.14 3.08
CA TYR A 288 -15.42 2.43 3.08
C TYR A 288 -15.81 3.04 1.74
N ALA A 289 -16.65 2.34 0.99
CA ALA A 289 -17.30 2.83 -0.22
C ALA A 289 -18.64 3.45 0.16
N ILE A 290 -18.72 4.78 0.11
CA ILE A 290 -19.86 5.56 0.62
C ILE A 290 -20.66 6.09 -0.55
N GLY A 291 -21.94 5.73 -0.61
CA GLY A 291 -22.89 6.24 -1.58
C GLY A 291 -22.55 5.88 -3.03
N GLY A 292 -22.80 6.82 -3.93
CA GLY A 292 -22.73 6.68 -5.38
C GLY A 292 -23.96 7.29 -6.04
N GLN A 293 -24.11 7.12 -7.34
CA GLN A 293 -25.23 7.69 -8.08
C GLN A 293 -26.59 7.17 -7.55
N SER A 294 -27.26 7.99 -6.73
CA SER A 294 -28.54 7.70 -6.05
C SER A 294 -28.51 6.58 -4.99
N LEU A 295 -27.33 6.29 -4.42
CA LEU A 295 -27.18 5.26 -3.39
C LEU A 295 -26.95 5.88 -2.00
N SER A 296 -27.62 5.34 -0.99
CA SER A 296 -27.40 5.68 0.42
C SER A 296 -26.56 4.64 1.16
N ASN A 297 -26.44 3.43 0.60
CA ASN A 297 -25.73 2.35 1.28
C ASN A 297 -24.21 2.57 1.31
N VAL A 298 -23.59 1.91 2.26
CA VAL A 298 -22.16 1.99 2.51
C VAL A 298 -21.64 0.57 2.60
N GLU A 299 -20.53 0.31 1.93
CA GLU A 299 -19.84 -0.97 1.98
C GLU A 299 -18.46 -0.80 2.62
N CYS A 300 -18.09 -1.73 3.49
CA CYS A 300 -16.81 -1.79 4.15
C CYS A 300 -16.02 -3.01 3.65
N TYR A 301 -14.84 -2.77 3.09
CA TYR A 301 -13.89 -3.81 2.72
C TYR A 301 -12.98 -4.14 3.89
N ASN A 302 -12.89 -5.43 4.25
CA ASN A 302 -11.86 -5.92 5.16
C ASN A 302 -10.71 -6.58 4.37
N PRO A 303 -9.50 -5.98 4.35
CA PRO A 303 -8.35 -6.57 3.68
C PRO A 303 -7.91 -7.94 4.23
N GLU A 304 -8.20 -8.23 5.51
CA GLU A 304 -7.86 -9.51 6.16
C GLU A 304 -8.65 -10.69 5.59
N ASN A 305 -9.85 -10.43 5.09
CA ASN A 305 -10.76 -11.49 4.61
C ASN A 305 -11.03 -11.36 3.11
N ASP A 306 -10.50 -10.32 2.46
CA ASP A 306 -10.75 -9.99 1.05
C ASP A 306 -12.25 -10.02 0.72
N TRP A 307 -13.05 -9.26 1.46
CA TRP A 307 -14.50 -9.24 1.28
C TRP A 307 -15.12 -7.90 1.67
N TRP A 308 -16.26 -7.60 1.06
CA TRP A 308 -17.05 -6.40 1.31
C TRP A 308 -18.32 -6.73 2.10
N ASN A 309 -18.64 -5.92 3.11
CA ASN A 309 -19.88 -6.00 3.87
C ASN A 309 -20.66 -4.71 3.80
N PHE A 310 -21.99 -4.81 3.81
CA PHE A 310 -22.83 -3.65 4.06
C PHE A 310 -22.71 -3.22 5.53
N VAL A 311 -22.57 -1.91 5.73
CA VAL A 311 -22.61 -1.26 7.04
C VAL A 311 -23.79 -0.27 7.05
N ALA A 312 -24.00 0.45 8.16
CA ALA A 312 -25.10 1.40 8.27
C ALA A 312 -25.11 2.38 7.09
N SER A 313 -26.27 2.47 6.47
CA SER A 313 -26.49 3.34 5.31
C SER A 313 -26.67 4.79 5.75
N MET A 314 -26.29 5.73 4.89
CA MET A 314 -26.59 7.14 5.09
C MET A 314 -28.10 7.36 5.21
N PRO A 315 -28.55 8.38 5.97
CA PRO A 315 -29.98 8.66 6.13
C PRO A 315 -30.71 8.96 4.82
N ASN A 316 -30.02 9.58 3.86
CA ASN A 316 -30.53 9.89 2.53
C ASN A 316 -29.45 9.61 1.48
N PRO A 317 -29.82 9.21 0.25
CA PRO A 317 -28.88 9.12 -0.86
C PRO A 317 -28.36 10.52 -1.21
N LEU A 318 -27.04 10.63 -1.39
CA LEU A 318 -26.36 11.89 -1.68
C LEU A 318 -25.61 11.80 -3.01
N ALA A 319 -25.69 12.86 -3.81
CA ALA A 319 -24.91 13.06 -5.03
C ALA A 319 -24.02 14.29 -4.91
N GLU A 320 -22.86 14.29 -5.57
CA GLU A 320 -21.89 15.40 -5.56
C GLU A 320 -21.41 15.85 -4.16
N PHE A 321 -21.55 14.98 -3.16
CA PHE A 321 -21.08 15.23 -1.80
C PHE A 321 -19.58 15.03 -1.67
N SER A 322 -19.04 15.52 -0.56
CA SER A 322 -17.65 15.38 -0.19
C SER A 322 -17.54 14.57 1.09
N ALA A 323 -16.47 13.80 1.23
CA ALA A 323 -16.23 13.00 2.42
C ALA A 323 -14.75 12.87 2.73
N CYS A 324 -14.39 12.81 4.01
CA CYS A 324 -13.05 12.45 4.45
C CYS A 324 -13.08 11.65 5.76
N GLU A 325 -11.96 10.99 6.04
CA GLU A 325 -11.67 10.45 7.36
C GLU A 325 -11.13 11.58 8.25
N CYS A 326 -11.44 11.56 9.54
CA CYS A 326 -10.74 12.35 10.55
C CYS A 326 -10.90 11.71 11.93
N LYS A 327 -9.79 11.49 12.65
CA LYS A 327 -9.76 10.85 13.99
C LYS A 327 -10.53 9.53 14.05
N GLY A 328 -10.41 8.69 13.04
CA GLY A 328 -11.04 7.37 12.95
C GLY A 328 -12.54 7.39 12.65
N LYS A 329 -13.09 8.54 12.25
CA LYS A 329 -14.50 8.72 11.87
C LYS A 329 -14.61 9.24 10.45
N ILE A 330 -15.75 9.03 9.84
CA ILE A 330 -16.05 9.53 8.49
C ILE A 330 -16.96 10.73 8.61
N TYR A 331 -16.64 11.80 7.87
CA TYR A 331 -17.47 12.98 7.77
C TYR A 331 -17.93 13.15 6.33
N VAL A 332 -19.22 13.44 6.13
CA VAL A 332 -19.84 13.69 4.83
C VAL A 332 -20.49 15.07 4.88
N ILE A 333 -20.13 15.93 3.93
CA ILE A 333 -20.59 17.32 3.85
C ILE A 333 -21.12 17.61 2.45
N GLY A 334 -22.23 18.35 2.41
CA GLY A 334 -22.79 18.90 1.19
C GLY A 334 -23.47 17.88 0.28
N GLY A 335 -23.60 18.26 -1.00
CA GLY A 335 -24.24 17.46 -2.04
C GLY A 335 -25.77 17.54 -2.06
N TYR A 336 -26.38 16.81 -2.98
CA TYR A 336 -27.83 16.83 -3.21
C TYR A 336 -28.49 15.52 -2.80
N THR A 337 -29.62 15.64 -2.12
CA THR A 337 -30.60 14.57 -1.94
C THR A 337 -31.66 14.66 -3.04
N ALA A 338 -32.49 13.63 -3.17
CA ALA A 338 -33.66 13.67 -4.05
C ALA A 338 -34.66 14.80 -3.70
N ARG A 339 -34.64 15.31 -2.47
CA ARG A 339 -35.57 16.35 -1.98
C ARG A 339 -34.97 17.76 -2.04
N GLY A 340 -33.69 17.91 -2.39
CA GLY A 340 -33.00 19.19 -2.42
C GLY A 340 -31.58 19.13 -1.85
N ARG A 341 -31.10 20.26 -1.34
CA ARG A 341 -29.73 20.44 -0.84
C ARG A 341 -29.53 19.73 0.49
N ASN A 342 -28.41 19.04 0.66
CA ASN A 342 -27.95 18.62 1.97
C ASN A 342 -27.19 19.78 2.62
N MET A 343 -27.66 20.19 3.80
CA MET A 343 -27.00 21.17 4.66
C MET A 343 -26.39 20.52 5.90
N SER A 344 -26.67 19.24 6.18
CA SER A 344 -26.17 18.58 7.37
C SER A 344 -24.79 17.99 7.17
N ILE A 345 -23.96 18.12 8.20
CA ILE A 345 -22.71 17.39 8.37
C ILE A 345 -23.05 16.03 8.99
N LEU A 346 -22.87 14.97 8.22
CA LEU A 346 -23.08 13.61 8.69
C LEU A 346 -21.75 13.03 9.18
N GLN A 347 -21.76 12.47 10.38
CA GLN A 347 -20.63 11.74 10.95
C GLN A 347 -20.99 10.26 11.06
N TYR A 348 -20.08 9.39 10.62
CA TYR A 348 -20.18 7.96 10.84
C TYR A 348 -19.09 7.47 11.77
N CYS A 349 -19.51 6.68 12.76
CA CYS A 349 -18.63 6.02 13.72
C CYS A 349 -18.47 4.54 13.33
N PRO A 350 -17.29 4.11 12.86
CA PRO A 350 -17.04 2.70 12.53
C PRO A 350 -17.21 1.73 13.70
N THR A 351 -17.01 2.18 14.94
CA THR A 351 -17.10 1.34 16.14
C THR A 351 -18.53 1.02 16.56
N SER A 352 -19.46 1.96 16.34
CA SER A 352 -20.88 1.79 16.68
C SER A 352 -21.76 1.49 15.47
N ASP A 353 -21.19 1.47 14.27
CA ASP A 353 -21.89 1.30 12.99
C ASP A 353 -23.14 2.19 12.89
N SER A 354 -22.96 3.49 13.10
CA SER A 354 -24.07 4.43 13.17
C SER A 354 -23.74 5.80 12.61
N TRP A 355 -24.69 6.39 11.91
CA TRP A 355 -24.65 7.78 11.43
C TRP A 355 -25.28 8.74 12.42
N THR A 356 -24.62 9.85 12.68
CA THR A 356 -25.11 10.96 13.51
C THR A 356 -25.06 12.25 12.71
N ASN A 357 -26.09 13.08 12.83
CA ASN A 357 -26.08 14.43 12.29
C ASN A 357 -25.42 15.35 13.33
N LEU A 358 -24.31 15.99 12.95
CA LEU A 358 -23.58 16.87 13.84
C LEU A 358 -24.19 18.27 13.85
N GLU A 359 -24.16 18.93 12.71
CA GLU A 359 -24.46 20.35 12.57
C GLU A 359 -25.05 20.65 11.19
N LEU A 360 -25.68 21.82 11.07
CA LEU A 360 -26.15 22.37 9.80
C LEU A 360 -25.12 23.41 9.33
N CYS A 361 -24.68 23.30 8.09
CA CYS A 361 -23.91 24.32 7.41
C CYS A 361 -24.84 25.48 7.03
N ASP A 362 -24.37 26.71 7.20
CA ASP A 362 -25.09 27.91 6.74
C ASP A 362 -25.05 28.07 5.21
N VAL A 363 -24.05 27.44 4.58
CA VAL A 363 -23.80 27.54 3.15
C VAL A 363 -23.84 26.16 2.51
N HIS A 364 -24.47 26.07 1.35
CA HIS A 364 -24.56 24.81 0.62
C HIS A 364 -23.29 24.59 -0.20
N VAL A 365 -22.68 23.41 -0.05
CA VAL A 365 -21.45 23.04 -0.75
C VAL A 365 -21.61 21.77 -1.57
N ARG A 366 -20.90 21.68 -2.72
CA ARG A 366 -20.89 20.49 -3.59
C ARG A 366 -19.59 20.37 -4.38
N LYS A 367 -19.25 19.16 -4.83
CA LYS A 367 -18.05 18.83 -5.64
C LYS A 367 -16.71 19.23 -5.02
N GLN A 368 -16.67 19.45 -3.72
CA GLN A 368 -15.43 19.77 -3.01
C GLN A 368 -14.59 18.52 -2.85
N GLN A 369 -13.29 18.70 -2.67
CA GLN A 369 -12.45 17.65 -2.09
C GLN A 369 -12.26 17.94 -0.61
N MET A 370 -12.30 16.90 0.20
CA MET A 370 -12.11 16.99 1.64
C MET A 370 -10.83 16.26 2.03
N LEU A 371 -10.05 16.91 2.88
CA LEU A 371 -8.84 16.36 3.48
C LEU A 371 -8.87 16.63 4.98
N SER A 372 -8.14 15.87 5.77
CA SER A 372 -8.02 16.12 7.21
C SER A 372 -6.56 16.26 7.60
N VAL A 373 -6.28 17.21 8.49
CA VAL A 373 -5.01 17.32 9.21
C VAL A 373 -5.35 17.43 10.68
N GLU A 374 -4.89 16.45 11.47
CA GLU A 374 -5.18 16.33 12.89
C GLU A 374 -6.68 16.31 13.23
N GLU A 375 -7.23 17.42 13.73
CA GLU A 375 -8.63 17.61 14.14
C GLU A 375 -9.40 18.55 13.21
N THR A 376 -8.74 19.00 12.14
CA THR A 376 -9.25 19.99 11.22
C THR A 376 -9.51 19.36 9.86
N ILE A 377 -10.73 19.53 9.36
CA ILE A 377 -11.15 19.14 8.03
C ILE A 377 -11.00 20.34 7.11
N TYR A 378 -10.31 20.16 5.99
CA TYR A 378 -10.15 21.15 4.94
C TYR A 378 -11.04 20.81 3.75
N LEU A 379 -11.81 21.78 3.29
CA LEU A 379 -12.64 21.69 2.10
C LEU A 379 -12.01 22.56 1.02
N VAL A 380 -11.64 21.93 -0.09
CA VAL A 380 -10.91 22.58 -1.18
C VAL A 380 -11.82 22.66 -2.41
N GLY A 381 -12.05 23.90 -2.86
CA GLY A 381 -12.85 24.31 -4.01
C GLY A 381 -14.32 23.92 -3.94
N GLY A 382 -14.82 23.30 -5.01
CA GLY A 382 -16.23 23.02 -5.30
C GLY A 382 -17.06 24.25 -5.60
N CYS A 383 -18.38 24.11 -5.50
CA CYS A 383 -19.31 25.24 -5.57
C CYS A 383 -19.89 25.53 -4.19
N ILE A 384 -19.90 26.80 -3.85
CA ILE A 384 -20.48 27.37 -2.64
C ILE A 384 -21.71 28.18 -3.08
N LEU A 385 -22.85 27.97 -2.41
CA LEU A 385 -24.08 28.69 -2.69
C LEU A 385 -24.64 29.31 -1.42
N ASP A 386 -24.47 30.63 -1.30
CA ASP A 386 -24.98 31.42 -0.18
C ASP A 386 -26.51 31.52 -0.20
N LEU A 387 -27.12 31.29 0.96
CA LEU A 387 -28.57 31.28 1.16
C LEU A 387 -29.12 32.67 1.54
N GLY A 388 -28.60 33.74 0.94
CA GLY A 388 -29.07 35.12 1.19
C GLY A 388 -30.54 35.35 0.78
N PRO A 389 -31.25 36.34 1.37
CA PRO A 389 -32.70 36.56 1.18
C PRO A 389 -33.09 37.13 -0.20
N SER A 390 -32.16 37.32 -1.14
CA SER A 390 -32.45 37.90 -2.46
C SER A 390 -32.33 36.83 -3.56
N HIS A 391 -33.40 36.70 -4.36
CA HIS A 391 -33.63 35.69 -5.40
C HIS A 391 -32.72 35.78 -6.65
N ARG A 392 -31.43 36.14 -6.50
CA ARG A 392 -30.44 36.07 -7.59
C ARG A 392 -29.15 35.42 -7.08
N SER A 393 -29.18 34.10 -6.95
CA SER A 393 -28.00 33.29 -6.65
C SER A 393 -27.10 33.20 -7.88
N SER A 394 -26.02 33.98 -7.94
CA SER A 394 -24.90 33.66 -8.83
C SER A 394 -24.02 32.63 -8.12
N PRO A 395 -23.91 31.40 -8.61
CA PRO A 395 -23.00 30.43 -8.02
C PRO A 395 -21.56 30.94 -8.20
N SER A 396 -20.74 30.93 -7.15
CA SER A 396 -19.31 31.28 -7.24
C SER A 396 -18.52 30.11 -7.84
N GLU A 397 -18.92 29.62 -9.01
CA GLU A 397 -18.38 28.37 -9.62
C GLU A 397 -16.89 28.46 -9.98
N ASP A 398 -16.35 29.68 -9.98
CA ASP A 398 -15.08 30.02 -10.59
C ASP A 398 -13.98 30.39 -9.59
N VAL A 399 -14.24 30.36 -8.28
CA VAL A 399 -13.20 30.69 -7.27
C VAL A 399 -12.74 29.42 -6.57
N LEU A 400 -11.42 29.18 -6.59
CA LEU A 400 -10.79 28.15 -5.78
C LEU A 400 -10.67 28.66 -4.34
N THR A 401 -11.56 28.20 -3.48
CA THR A 401 -11.59 28.52 -2.05
C THR A 401 -11.03 27.37 -1.23
N VAL A 402 -10.51 27.68 -0.03
CA VAL A 402 -10.17 26.67 0.98
C VAL A 402 -10.88 27.08 2.26
N GLN A 403 -11.63 26.15 2.84
CA GLN A 403 -12.28 26.31 4.14
C GLN A 403 -11.73 25.28 5.09
N SER A 404 -11.63 25.62 6.37
CA SER A 404 -11.32 24.66 7.41
C SER A 404 -12.42 24.60 8.45
N TYR A 405 -12.71 23.39 8.91
CA TYR A 405 -13.67 23.09 9.96
C TYR A 405 -12.96 22.32 11.06
N ASN A 406 -12.87 22.89 12.24
CA ASN A 406 -12.28 22.22 13.39
C ASN A 406 -13.35 21.40 14.12
N ILE A 407 -13.13 20.10 14.28
CA ILE A 407 -14.12 19.19 14.87
C ILE A 407 -14.26 19.41 16.39
N ALA A 408 -13.20 19.85 17.06
CA ALA A 408 -13.21 20.07 18.50
C ALA A 408 -13.92 21.38 18.87
N THR A 409 -13.63 22.48 18.17
CA THR A 409 -14.25 23.78 18.42
C THR A 409 -15.58 23.97 17.69
N LYS A 410 -15.84 23.19 16.63
CA LYS A 410 -17.00 23.33 15.72
C LYS A 410 -17.04 24.67 15.00
N GLU A 411 -15.88 25.29 14.80
CA GLU A 411 -15.75 26.58 14.13
C GLU A 411 -15.30 26.41 12.68
N TRP A 412 -15.85 27.27 11.83
CA TRP A 412 -15.48 27.39 10.42
C TRP A 412 -14.54 28.57 10.22
N LEU A 413 -13.43 28.34 9.51
CA LEU A 413 -12.52 29.38 9.06
C LEU A 413 -12.44 29.38 7.53
N TYR A 414 -12.52 30.57 6.96
CA TYR A 414 -12.38 30.80 5.52
C TYR A 414 -10.94 31.25 5.27
N LEU A 415 -10.19 30.47 4.50
CA LEU A 415 -8.78 30.70 4.22
C LEU A 415 -8.60 31.41 2.87
N ASN A 416 -7.36 31.75 2.51
CA ASN A 416 -7.09 32.56 1.33
C ASN A 416 -7.64 31.95 0.03
N GLU A 417 -8.38 32.77 -0.71
CA GLU A 417 -9.00 32.39 -1.99
C GLU A 417 -8.06 32.65 -3.18
N ASN A 418 -8.18 31.83 -4.22
CA ASN A 418 -7.51 32.06 -5.49
C ASN A 418 -8.54 32.32 -6.60
N SER A 419 -8.74 33.59 -6.93
CA SER A 419 -9.71 34.08 -7.90
C SER A 419 -9.36 33.79 -9.37
N SER A 420 -8.15 33.27 -9.65
CA SER A 420 -7.68 33.04 -11.02
C SER A 420 -7.90 31.61 -11.52
N LYS A 421 -8.56 30.73 -10.74
CA LYS A 421 -8.54 29.27 -10.90
C LYS A 421 -9.86 28.62 -10.51
N SER A 422 -10.22 27.51 -11.16
CA SER A 422 -11.49 26.83 -10.92
C SER A 422 -11.50 26.02 -9.63
N GLY A 423 -12.54 26.22 -8.84
CA GLY A 423 -12.90 25.31 -7.76
C GLY A 423 -13.48 23.98 -8.26
N LEU A 424 -13.78 23.83 -9.55
CA LEU A 424 -14.45 22.64 -10.09
C LEU A 424 -13.50 21.61 -10.70
N ASN A 425 -13.92 20.33 -10.62
CA ASN A 425 -13.20 19.16 -11.17
C ASN A 425 -11.74 19.07 -10.72
N LEU A 426 -11.46 19.51 -9.49
CA LEU A 426 -10.15 19.41 -8.88
C LEU A 426 -9.96 18.07 -8.16
N THR A 427 -8.70 17.70 -8.03
CA THR A 427 -8.26 16.63 -7.13
C THR A 427 -7.14 17.15 -6.25
N CYS A 428 -7.08 16.67 -5.01
CA CYS A 428 -6.07 17.09 -4.07
C CYS A 428 -5.64 15.95 -3.16
N THR A 429 -4.39 16.02 -2.71
CA THR A 429 -3.84 15.14 -1.70
C THR A 429 -2.97 15.96 -0.75
N LEU A 430 -2.93 15.54 0.51
CA LEU A 430 -1.90 16.01 1.43
C LEU A 430 -0.58 15.31 1.07
N HIS A 431 0.51 16.06 1.01
CA HIS A 431 1.84 15.54 0.78
C HIS A 431 2.88 16.44 1.47
N ASN A 432 3.76 15.83 2.25
CA ASN A 432 4.75 16.54 3.08
C ASN A 432 4.12 17.66 3.92
N ASP A 433 4.41 18.92 3.56
CA ASP A 433 4.04 20.14 4.26
C ASP A 433 2.85 20.89 3.64
N GLY A 434 2.24 20.36 2.57
CA GLY A 434 1.22 21.08 1.81
C GLY A 434 0.12 20.22 1.20
N VAL A 435 -0.94 20.90 0.79
CA VAL A 435 -2.03 20.33 0.00
C VAL A 435 -1.74 20.59 -1.47
N TYR A 436 -1.48 19.52 -2.20
CA TYR A 436 -1.23 19.59 -3.64
C TYR A 436 -2.55 19.45 -4.38
N ILE A 437 -2.82 20.39 -5.27
CA ILE A 437 -4.11 20.56 -5.94
C ILE A 437 -3.87 20.58 -7.44
N LEU A 438 -4.56 19.69 -8.13
CA LEU A 438 -4.64 19.71 -9.59
C LEU A 438 -6.01 20.31 -9.99
N SER A 439 -5.99 21.55 -10.45
CA SER A 439 -7.18 22.31 -10.83
C SER A 439 -7.23 22.61 -12.33
N ARG A 440 -8.43 22.81 -12.87
CA ARG A 440 -8.64 23.29 -14.24
C ARG A 440 -8.41 24.81 -14.31
N ASN A 441 -7.72 25.28 -15.35
CA ASN A 441 -7.59 26.71 -15.60
C ASN A 441 -8.85 27.28 -16.27
N ILE A 442 -9.45 28.34 -15.70
CA ILE A 442 -10.67 28.98 -16.22
C ILE A 442 -10.37 29.89 -17.42
N THR A 443 -9.17 30.43 -17.51
CA THR A 443 -8.84 31.51 -18.46
C THR A 443 -8.75 31.08 -19.92
N LEU A 444 -8.85 29.78 -20.23
CA LEU A 444 -8.75 29.24 -21.58
C LEU A 444 -10.07 28.56 -21.95
N SER A 445 -10.85 29.23 -22.81
CA SER A 445 -12.11 28.75 -23.37
C SER A 445 -11.95 27.76 -24.53
N SER A 446 -10.73 27.38 -24.89
CA SER A 446 -10.49 26.37 -25.93
C SER A 446 -10.54 24.95 -25.35
N SER A 447 -11.11 24.04 -26.12
CA SER A 447 -11.53 22.68 -25.78
C SER A 447 -10.40 21.66 -25.51
N LEU A 448 -9.25 22.09 -24.99
CA LEU A 448 -8.15 21.21 -24.59
C LEU A 448 -7.75 21.50 -23.14
N GLU A 449 -8.08 20.55 -22.26
CA GLU A 449 -8.09 20.63 -20.80
C GLU A 449 -6.70 20.84 -20.17
N GLN A 450 -6.15 22.06 -20.24
CA GLN A 450 -4.93 22.40 -19.52
C GLN A 450 -5.18 22.46 -18.01
N ARG A 451 -4.41 21.68 -17.25
CA ARG A 451 -4.46 21.63 -15.78
C ARG A 451 -3.27 22.35 -15.16
N LEU A 452 -3.53 22.95 -14.01
CA LEU A 452 -2.53 23.64 -13.20
C LEU A 452 -2.25 22.83 -11.95
N PHE A 453 -0.96 22.77 -11.61
CA PHE A 453 -0.47 22.09 -10.44
C PHE A 453 -0.09 23.14 -9.39
N LEU A 454 -0.84 23.15 -8.30
CA LEU A 454 -0.76 24.12 -7.22
C LEU A 454 -0.36 23.41 -5.93
N LYS A 455 0.35 24.13 -5.06
CA LYS A 455 0.59 23.74 -3.68
C LYS A 455 0.00 24.82 -2.78
N TYR A 456 -0.82 24.40 -1.83
CA TYR A 456 -1.34 25.25 -0.77
C TYR A 456 -0.66 24.85 0.54
N ASN A 457 0.06 25.78 1.16
CA ASN A 457 0.71 25.54 2.44
C ASN A 457 -0.27 25.87 3.57
N ILE A 458 -0.66 24.83 4.32
CA ILE A 458 -1.64 24.94 5.41
C ILE A 458 -1.11 25.73 6.62
N PHE A 459 0.20 25.84 6.79
CA PHE A 459 0.82 26.51 7.93
C PHE A 459 1.04 28.00 7.69
N THR A 460 1.32 28.39 6.44
CA THR A 460 1.57 29.79 6.07
C THR A 460 0.38 30.45 5.39
N ASP A 461 -0.67 29.70 5.04
CA ASP A 461 -1.84 30.15 4.28
C ASP A 461 -1.45 30.81 2.94
N THR A 462 -0.46 30.22 2.26
CA THR A 462 0.07 30.74 0.98
C THR A 462 -0.13 29.75 -0.16
N TRP A 463 -0.38 30.32 -1.35
CA TRP A 463 -0.50 29.58 -2.61
C TRP A 463 0.79 29.63 -3.43
N GLU A 464 1.26 28.48 -3.88
CA GLU A 464 2.40 28.31 -4.76
C GLU A 464 1.97 27.63 -6.06
N THR A 465 2.49 28.11 -7.20
CA THR A 465 2.25 27.49 -8.50
C THR A 465 3.50 26.73 -8.94
N LEU A 466 3.41 25.39 -8.96
CA LEU A 466 4.55 24.50 -9.24
C LEU A 466 4.77 24.25 -10.75
N GLY A 467 3.82 24.64 -11.60
CA GLY A 467 3.99 24.62 -13.05
C GLY A 467 2.77 24.11 -13.81
N ARG A 468 2.98 23.83 -15.10
CA ARG A 468 1.95 23.31 -16.01
C ARG A 468 2.00 21.78 -16.03
N PHE A 469 0.85 21.15 -15.93
CA PHE A 469 0.75 19.70 -16.09
C PHE A 469 0.93 19.33 -17.58
N PRO A 470 1.82 18.37 -17.92
CA PRO A 470 2.24 18.15 -19.31
C PRO A 470 1.22 17.39 -20.18
N ALA A 471 0.20 16.76 -19.60
CA ALA A 471 -0.75 15.95 -20.33
C ALA A 471 -2.20 16.48 -20.23
N PHE A 472 -2.98 16.28 -21.29
CA PHE A 472 -4.43 16.50 -21.24
C PHE A 472 -5.10 15.24 -20.70
N GLY A 473 -6.16 15.35 -19.92
CA GLY A 473 -6.83 14.16 -19.42
C GLY A 473 -8.00 14.41 -18.48
N GLN A 474 -8.92 13.45 -18.48
CA GLN A 474 -10.10 13.42 -17.62
C GLN A 474 -9.91 12.40 -16.48
N ASN A 475 -10.69 12.57 -15.40
CA ASN A 475 -10.65 11.70 -14.21
C ASN A 475 -9.26 11.54 -13.59
N ILE A 476 -8.51 12.64 -13.56
CA ILE A 476 -7.18 12.64 -12.98
C ILE A 476 -7.28 12.68 -11.46
N LEU A 477 -6.68 11.72 -10.78
CA LEU A 477 -6.54 11.63 -9.34
C LEU A 477 -5.09 11.80 -8.95
N ILE A 478 -4.87 12.44 -7.81
CA ILE A 478 -3.55 12.59 -7.21
C ILE A 478 -3.58 11.92 -5.84
N CYS A 479 -2.53 11.17 -5.52
CA CYS A 479 -2.34 10.56 -4.23
C CYS A 479 -0.86 10.68 -3.81
N SER A 480 -0.63 10.64 -2.50
CA SER A 480 0.71 10.55 -1.91
C SER A 480 0.98 9.12 -1.50
N MET A 481 2.15 8.58 -1.88
CA MET A 481 2.59 7.23 -1.51
C MET A 481 4.11 7.17 -1.38
N TYR A 482 4.62 6.18 -0.66
CA TYR A 482 6.05 5.94 -0.50
C TYR A 482 6.50 4.95 -1.57
N LEU A 483 7.39 5.42 -2.45
CA LEU A 483 8.02 4.57 -3.47
C LEU A 483 9.39 4.09 -2.96
N PRO A 484 9.79 2.84 -3.25
CA PRO A 484 11.11 2.34 -2.90
C PRO A 484 12.19 3.15 -3.65
N ASP A 485 13.30 3.45 -2.96
CA ASP A 485 14.36 4.27 -3.53
C ASP A 485 14.96 3.64 -4.80
N GLY A 486 15.05 4.46 -5.84
CA GLY A 486 15.32 4.03 -7.21
C GLY A 486 16.66 3.32 -7.37
N ARG A 487 16.63 1.98 -7.39
CA ARG A 487 17.53 1.20 -8.26
C ARG A 487 16.83 0.20 -9.17
N LYS A 488 15.55 -0.12 -8.97
CA LYS A 488 14.76 -0.97 -9.88
C LYS A 488 13.25 -0.72 -9.73
N VAL A 489 12.75 0.39 -10.26
CA VAL A 489 11.31 0.55 -10.59
C VAL A 489 11.21 0.73 -12.09
#